data_AF-R0ECI5-F1
#
_entry.id   AF-R0ECI5-F1
#
_cell.length_a   1.000
_cell.length_b   1.000
_cell.length_c   1.000
_cell.angle_alpha   90.00
_cell.angle_beta   90.00
_cell.angle_gamma   90.00
#
_symmetry.space_group_name_H-M   'P 1'
#
loop_
_entity.id
_entity.type
_entity.pdbx_description
1 polymer ?
#
loop_
_entity_poly.entity_id
_entity_poly.type
_entity_poly.pdbx_seq_one_letter_code
_entity_poly.pdbx_strand_id
1 'polypeptide(L)'
;MKFNDRQDDRWYPNAWSVLMAGDVARLKSWLKTHVGIEVKVYTKTVRPPQQFKRDLKVRQIRLYGYADKRLRDYEEDHLVALEIGGSPDSAKNLWPQPRHVIGNWGSLAKEKLENRLHTLVCHRKIPLAQAQWETAHDWIAAYKRYVGSKGPVSR
;
A
#
# COMPACT_ATOMS: atom_id res chain seq x y z
N MET A 1 -8.25 4.61 -18.64
CA MET A 1 -7.51 3.36 -18.37
C MET A 1 -8.44 2.40 -17.66
N LYS A 2 -8.47 1.11 -18.04
CA LYS A 2 -9.30 0.09 -17.37
C LYS A 2 -8.38 -0.82 -16.56
N PHE A 3 -8.24 -0.54 -15.27
CA PHE A 3 -7.67 -1.51 -14.33
C PHE A 3 -8.76 -2.55 -14.06
N ASN A 4 -8.52 -3.80 -14.48
CA ASN A 4 -9.47 -4.89 -14.29
C ASN A 4 -9.12 -5.58 -12.97
N ASP A 5 -10.02 -5.48 -11.99
CA ASP A 5 -9.91 -5.97 -10.59
C ASP A 5 -9.28 -7.36 -10.44
N ARG A 6 -9.43 -8.24 -11.44
CA ARG A 6 -8.94 -9.64 -11.39
C ARG A 6 -7.44 -9.83 -11.64
N GLN A 7 -6.67 -8.78 -11.93
CA GLN A 7 -5.21 -8.90 -12.07
C GLN A 7 -4.44 -8.56 -10.79
N ASP A 8 -5.01 -7.79 -9.86
CA ASP A 8 -4.32 -7.36 -8.65
C ASP A 8 -4.40 -8.38 -7.51
N ASP A 9 -5.43 -9.25 -7.50
CA ASP A 9 -5.55 -10.38 -6.57
C ASP A 9 -4.42 -11.44 -6.73
N ARG A 10 -3.68 -11.41 -7.86
CA ARG A 10 -2.56 -12.33 -8.13
C ARG A 10 -1.22 -11.86 -7.59
N TRP A 11 -1.09 -10.62 -7.12
CA TRP A 11 0.17 -10.10 -6.58
C TRP A 11 0.25 -10.13 -5.05
N TYR A 12 -0.82 -10.57 -4.37
CA TYR A 12 -0.89 -10.75 -2.92
C TYR A 12 -1.02 -12.19 -2.37
N PRO A 13 -1.08 -13.31 -3.14
CA PRO A 13 -1.16 -14.64 -2.52
C PRO A 13 0.16 -15.11 -1.89
N ASN A 14 1.27 -14.43 -2.19
CA ASN A 14 2.62 -14.81 -1.80
C ASN A 14 3.47 -13.59 -1.41
N ALA A 15 2.83 -12.46 -1.11
CA ALA A 15 3.48 -11.42 -0.33
C ALA A 15 4.09 -12.05 0.91
N TRP A 16 3.44 -13.04 1.55
CA TRP A 16 3.99 -13.81 2.68
C TRP A 16 5.38 -14.45 2.40
N SER A 17 5.63 -14.92 1.18
CA SER A 17 6.90 -15.56 0.78
C SER A 17 8.03 -14.56 0.54
N VAL A 18 7.71 -13.28 0.29
CA VAL A 18 8.67 -12.16 0.23
C VAL A 18 8.72 -11.37 1.55
N LEU A 19 7.63 -11.43 2.34
CA LEU A 19 7.40 -10.67 3.57
C LEU A 19 8.21 -11.20 4.77
N MET A 20 8.51 -12.51 4.85
CA MET A 20 8.89 -13.18 6.10
C MET A 20 10.37 -13.19 6.54
N ALA A 21 11.26 -12.36 5.99
CA ALA A 21 12.68 -12.43 6.39
C ALA A 21 13.16 -11.44 7.47
N GLY A 22 12.32 -10.52 7.98
CA GLY A 22 12.67 -9.67 9.14
C GLY A 22 13.91 -8.74 9.03
N ASP A 23 14.63 -8.73 7.91
CA ASP A 23 15.96 -8.11 7.85
C ASP A 23 16.01 -6.91 6.88
N VAL A 24 16.27 -5.72 7.45
CA VAL A 24 16.47 -4.45 6.72
C VAL A 24 17.67 -4.55 5.77
N ALA A 25 18.70 -5.34 6.10
CA ALA A 25 19.84 -5.57 5.22
C ALA A 25 19.43 -6.39 3.99
N ARG A 26 18.55 -7.39 4.17
CA ARG A 26 18.01 -8.19 3.07
C ARG A 26 17.09 -7.38 2.15
N LEU A 27 16.34 -6.43 2.70
CA LEU A 27 15.53 -5.48 1.93
C LEU A 27 16.40 -4.50 1.13
N LYS A 28 17.43 -3.91 1.75
CA LYS A 28 18.41 -3.06 1.06
C LYS A 28 19.12 -3.82 -0.05
N SER A 29 19.50 -5.08 0.21
CA SER A 29 20.11 -5.97 -0.77
C SER A 29 19.15 -6.24 -1.93
N TRP A 30 17.89 -6.61 -1.68
CA TRP A 30 16.91 -6.84 -2.74
C TRP A 30 16.62 -5.58 -3.58
N LEU A 31 16.44 -4.42 -2.92
CA LEU A 31 16.28 -3.12 -3.55
C LEU A 31 17.55 -2.63 -4.26
N LYS A 32 18.73 -3.14 -3.93
CA LYS A 32 19.94 -2.87 -4.70
C LYS A 32 20.02 -3.78 -5.93
N THR A 33 19.76 -5.07 -5.75
CA THR A 33 20.02 -6.12 -6.76
C THR A 33 18.94 -6.23 -7.83
N HIS A 34 17.66 -6.18 -7.47
CA HIS A 34 16.52 -6.28 -8.42
C HIS A 34 15.93 -4.92 -8.72
N VAL A 35 16.02 -4.09 -7.68
CA VAL A 35 15.68 -2.70 -7.57
C VAL A 35 16.51 -1.76 -8.43
N GLY A 36 17.82 -1.74 -8.16
CA GLY A 36 18.80 -0.72 -8.56
C GLY A 36 18.70 0.58 -7.74
N ILE A 37 18.13 0.53 -6.53
CA ILE A 37 17.95 1.66 -5.60
C ILE A 37 18.80 1.40 -4.35
N GLU A 38 19.59 2.40 -3.97
CA GLU A 38 20.26 2.42 -2.67
C GLU A 38 19.39 3.14 -1.65
N VAL A 39 18.92 2.42 -0.62
CA VAL A 39 18.08 2.99 0.44
C VAL A 39 18.92 3.41 1.63
N LYS A 40 18.97 4.72 1.89
CA LYS A 40 19.46 5.30 3.15
C LYS A 40 18.33 5.24 4.18
N VAL A 41 18.62 4.71 5.38
CA VAL A 41 17.63 4.66 6.47
C VAL A 41 17.51 6.07 7.04
N TYR A 42 16.31 6.65 7.01
CA TYR A 42 16.04 7.93 7.62
C TYR A 42 15.51 7.71 9.03
N THR A 43 16.38 7.82 10.02
CA THR A 43 15.96 7.78 11.42
C THR A 43 15.14 9.04 11.72
N LYS A 44 13.85 8.85 12.05
CA LYS A 44 12.93 9.86 12.62
C LYS A 44 12.87 11.20 11.86
N THR A 45 12.43 11.20 10.60
CA THR A 45 11.67 12.36 10.09
C THR A 45 10.66 11.93 9.04
N VAL A 46 9.51 12.61 9.09
CA VAL A 46 8.25 12.36 8.40
C VAL A 46 8.42 12.30 6.88
N ARG A 47 8.07 11.15 6.31
CA ARG A 47 7.95 10.82 4.87
C ARG A 47 9.26 10.94 4.06
N PRO A 48 9.62 9.92 3.26
CA PRO A 48 10.79 9.99 2.41
C PRO A 48 10.66 11.13 1.38
N PRO A 49 11.80 11.66 0.87
CA PRO A 49 11.79 12.71 -0.14
C PRO A 49 10.91 12.34 -1.34
N GLN A 50 10.26 13.34 -1.96
CA GLN A 50 9.37 13.10 -3.11
C GLN A 50 10.08 12.37 -4.26
N GLN A 51 11.37 12.66 -4.46
CA GLN A 51 12.19 11.98 -5.46
C GLN A 51 12.32 10.47 -5.19
N PHE A 52 12.53 10.07 -3.93
CA PHE A 52 12.60 8.67 -3.54
C PHE A 52 11.28 7.94 -3.87
N LYS A 53 10.14 8.53 -3.50
CA LYS A 53 8.81 7.96 -3.80
C LYS A 53 8.54 7.87 -5.30
N ARG A 54 8.98 8.87 -6.07
CA ARG A 54 8.86 8.85 -7.54
C ARG A 54 9.66 7.70 -8.15
N ASP A 55 10.91 7.54 -7.73
CA ASP A 55 11.80 6.51 -8.28
C ASP A 55 11.35 5.11 -7.88
N LEU A 56 10.87 4.94 -6.64
CA LEU A 56 10.26 3.69 -6.17
C LEU A 56 9.02 3.34 -6.99
N LYS A 57 8.09 4.29 -7.16
CA LYS A 57 6.87 4.13 -7.97
C LYS A 57 7.16 3.70 -9.40
N VAL A 58 8.09 4.36 -10.09
CA VAL A 58 8.48 4.02 -11.48
C VAL A 58 8.89 2.56 -11.57
N ARG A 59 9.68 2.08 -10.60
CA ARG A 59 10.21 0.72 -10.62
C ARG A 59 9.17 -0.30 -10.22
N GLN A 60 8.36 -0.03 -9.19
CA GLN A 60 7.26 -0.91 -8.78
C GLN A 60 6.22 -1.09 -9.89
N ILE A 61 5.82 -0.01 -10.58
CA ILE A 61 4.91 -0.10 -11.73
C ILE A 61 5.47 -1.02 -12.83
N ARG A 62 6.79 -1.07 -13.02
CA ARG A 62 7.43 -2.02 -13.96
C ARG A 62 7.40 -3.44 -13.40
N LEU A 63 7.83 -3.64 -12.16
CA LEU A 63 7.91 -4.94 -11.49
C LEU A 63 6.54 -5.62 -11.36
N TYR A 64 5.50 -4.85 -11.07
CA TYR A 64 4.12 -5.34 -10.91
C TYR A 64 3.45 -5.62 -12.27
N GLY A 65 4.12 -5.30 -13.38
CA GLY A 65 3.61 -5.60 -14.72
C GLY A 65 2.41 -4.75 -15.14
N TYR A 66 2.11 -3.64 -14.45
CA TYR A 66 0.94 -2.80 -14.76
C TYR A 66 0.93 -2.35 -16.22
N ALA A 67 -0.19 -2.53 -16.93
CA ALA A 67 -0.30 -2.08 -18.32
C ALA A 67 -0.16 -0.56 -18.44
N ASP A 68 -0.68 0.19 -17.47
CA ASP A 68 -0.53 1.63 -17.38
C ASP A 68 0.79 2.02 -16.70
N LYS A 69 1.59 2.84 -17.37
CA LYS A 69 2.88 3.33 -16.86
C LYS A 69 2.85 4.82 -16.49
N ARG A 70 1.69 5.48 -16.55
CA ARG A 70 1.55 6.91 -16.24
C ARG A 70 1.57 7.13 -14.73
N LEU A 71 2.68 7.67 -14.23
CA LEU A 71 2.89 7.87 -12.78
C LEU A 71 1.78 8.64 -12.06
N ARG A 72 1.12 9.58 -12.76
CA ARG A 72 0.05 10.40 -12.19
C ARG A 72 -1.20 9.60 -11.82
N ASP A 73 -1.39 8.45 -12.47
CA ASP A 73 -2.56 7.58 -12.29
C ASP A 73 -2.40 6.69 -11.03
N TYR A 74 -1.29 6.84 -10.29
CA TYR A 74 -0.97 6.11 -9.07
C TYR A 74 -0.58 7.04 -7.90
N GLU A 75 -0.87 6.61 -6.68
CA GLU A 75 -0.35 7.13 -5.41
C GLU A 75 0.72 6.21 -4.86
N GLU A 76 1.75 6.78 -4.23
CA GLU A 76 2.76 5.96 -3.54
C GLU A 76 2.27 5.86 -2.11
N ASP A 77 1.57 4.76 -1.83
CA ASP A 77 0.63 4.69 -0.72
C ASP A 77 1.03 3.61 0.28
N HIS A 78 0.60 3.78 1.53
CA HIS A 78 0.99 2.93 2.63
C HIS A 78 0.09 1.69 2.73
N LEU A 79 0.62 0.47 2.71
CA LEU A 79 -0.21 -0.74 2.89
C LEU A 79 -0.95 -0.72 4.24
N VAL A 80 -0.26 -0.36 5.31
CA VAL A 80 -0.81 0.00 6.62
C VAL A 80 -0.59 1.49 6.81
N ALA A 81 -1.66 2.26 7.01
CA ALA A 81 -1.57 3.71 7.17
C ALA A 81 -0.72 4.12 8.39
N LEU A 82 -0.05 5.26 8.28
CA LEU A 82 0.73 5.85 9.37
C LEU A 82 -0.10 6.06 10.64
N GLU A 83 -1.35 6.47 10.47
CA GLU A 83 -2.33 6.76 11.54
C GLU A 83 -2.71 5.51 12.36
N ILE A 84 -2.36 4.31 11.88
CA ILE A 84 -2.49 3.04 12.59
C ILE A 84 -1.14 2.32 12.68
N GLY A 85 -0.03 3.07 12.75
CA GLY A 85 1.30 2.55 13.06
C GLY A 85 2.04 1.91 11.88
N GLY A 86 1.66 2.24 10.65
CA GLY A 86 2.40 1.84 9.45
C GLY A 86 3.83 2.38 9.40
N SER A 87 4.72 1.66 8.71
CA SER A 87 6.09 2.13 8.46
C SER A 87 6.11 3.24 7.40
N PRO A 88 6.85 4.34 7.61
CA PRO A 88 6.82 5.49 6.71
C PRO A 88 7.56 5.29 5.39
N ASP A 89 8.57 4.44 5.36
CA ASP A 89 9.52 4.32 4.25
C ASP A 89 9.86 2.86 3.89
N SER A 90 9.28 1.89 4.60
CA SER A 90 9.44 0.49 4.23
C SER A 90 8.81 0.24 2.87
N ALA A 91 9.61 -0.25 1.91
CA ALA A 91 9.11 -0.73 0.63
C ALA A 91 8.13 -1.91 0.77
N LYS A 92 8.05 -2.56 1.95
CA LYS A 92 7.01 -3.57 2.26
C LYS A 92 5.67 -2.91 2.64
N ASN A 93 5.72 -1.66 3.07
CA ASN A 93 4.56 -0.87 3.44
C ASN A 93 4.25 0.20 2.38
N LEU A 94 4.94 0.24 1.23
CA LEU A 94 4.73 1.24 0.18
C LEU A 94 4.46 0.53 -1.15
N TRP A 95 3.48 1.00 -1.89
CA TRP A 95 3.16 0.45 -3.20
C TRP A 95 2.48 1.50 -4.10
N PRO A 96 2.51 1.30 -5.44
CA PRO A 96 1.89 2.21 -6.38
C PRO A 96 0.39 1.92 -6.48
N GLN A 97 -0.40 2.46 -5.56
CA GLN A 97 -1.85 2.31 -5.52
C GLN A 97 -2.51 3.04 -6.70
N PRO A 98 -3.28 2.36 -7.57
CA PRO A 98 -4.04 3.02 -8.61
C PRO A 98 -5.08 3.99 -8.04
N ARG A 99 -5.19 5.20 -8.62
CA ARG A 99 -6.19 6.21 -8.24
C ARG A 99 -7.59 5.85 -8.73
N HIS A 100 -7.69 5.39 -9.97
CA HIS A 100 -8.96 5.14 -10.65
C HIS A 100 -8.98 3.71 -11.19
N VAL A 101 -9.90 2.88 -10.70
CA VAL A 101 -10.08 1.49 -11.14
C VAL A 101 -11.55 1.18 -11.41
N ILE A 102 -11.80 0.14 -12.20
CA ILE A 102 -13.17 -0.37 -12.39
C ILE A 102 -13.69 -0.86 -11.03
N GLY A 103 -14.94 -0.53 -10.69
CA GLY A 103 -15.52 -0.90 -9.39
C GLY A 103 -15.17 0.07 -8.25
N ASN A 104 -14.37 1.10 -8.53
CA ASN A 104 -13.97 2.16 -7.59
C ASN A 104 -13.15 1.69 -6.38
N TRP A 105 -12.49 0.53 -6.45
CA TRP A 105 -11.52 0.05 -5.45
C TRP A 105 -10.14 0.71 -5.61
N GLY A 106 -10.13 2.04 -5.76
CA GLY A 106 -8.90 2.83 -5.90
C GLY A 106 -8.48 3.48 -4.58
N SER A 107 -7.51 4.39 -4.65
CA SER A 107 -6.98 5.08 -3.47
C SER A 107 -8.06 5.78 -2.62
N LEU A 108 -9.11 6.34 -3.24
CA LEU A 108 -10.23 6.95 -2.52
C LEU A 108 -11.00 5.95 -1.62
N ALA A 109 -11.13 4.69 -2.05
CA ALA A 109 -11.77 3.65 -1.24
C ALA A 109 -10.89 3.30 -0.03
N LYS A 110 -9.60 3.12 -0.28
CA LYS A 110 -8.63 2.80 0.76
C LYS A 110 -8.50 3.92 1.79
N GLU A 111 -8.43 5.18 1.36
CA GLU A 111 -8.43 6.36 2.24
C GLU A 111 -9.63 6.36 3.20
N LYS A 112 -10.84 6.05 2.70
CA LYS A 112 -12.04 5.94 3.53
C LYS A 112 -11.93 4.84 4.57
N LEU A 113 -11.39 3.68 4.20
CA LEU A 113 -11.13 2.59 5.14
C LEU A 113 -10.10 3.02 6.20
N GLU A 114 -8.99 3.65 5.81
CA GLU A 114 -7.93 4.07 6.72
C GLU A 114 -8.45 5.03 7.78
N ASN A 115 -9.21 6.04 7.37
CA ASN A 115 -9.88 6.99 8.28
C ASN A 115 -10.85 6.28 9.23
N ARG A 116 -11.58 5.27 8.73
CA ARG A 116 -12.50 4.47 9.53
C ARG A 116 -11.78 3.62 10.57
N LEU A 117 -10.71 2.91 10.17
CA LEU A 117 -9.93 2.06 11.07
C LEU A 117 -9.21 2.91 12.12
N HIS A 118 -8.63 4.05 11.74
CA HIS A 118 -8.03 4.98 12.69
C HIS A 118 -9.05 5.42 13.76
N THR A 119 -10.25 5.82 13.34
CA THR A 119 -11.33 6.19 14.28
C THR A 119 -11.69 5.05 15.24
N LEU A 120 -11.81 3.81 14.72
CA LEU A 120 -12.14 2.64 15.54
C LEU A 120 -11.04 2.31 16.54
N VAL A 121 -9.76 2.43 16.16
CA VAL A 121 -8.61 2.24 17.05
C VAL A 121 -8.56 3.32 18.12
N CYS A 122 -8.71 4.60 17.74
CA CYS A 122 -8.72 5.74 18.68
C CYS A 122 -9.83 5.61 19.72
N HIS A 123 -10.99 5.10 19.33
CA HIS A 123 -12.12 4.84 20.24
C HIS A 123 -12.08 3.45 20.90
N ARG A 124 -10.96 2.71 20.77
CA ARG A 124 -10.75 1.37 21.35
C ARG A 124 -11.84 0.36 20.99
N LYS A 125 -12.48 0.53 19.83
CA LYS A 125 -13.52 -0.39 19.32
C LYS A 125 -12.92 -1.64 18.68
N ILE A 126 -11.69 -1.54 18.17
CA ILE A 126 -10.88 -2.67 17.72
C ILE A 126 -9.43 -2.48 18.22
N PRO A 127 -8.67 -3.57 18.47
CA PRO A 127 -7.24 -3.49 18.75
C PRO A 127 -6.46 -2.94 17.56
N LEU A 128 -5.37 -2.20 17.84
CA LEU A 128 -4.43 -1.70 16.80
C LEU A 128 -3.94 -2.83 15.89
N ALA A 129 -3.51 -3.96 16.48
CA ALA A 129 -3.02 -5.12 15.73
C ALA A 129 -4.06 -5.70 14.77
N GLN A 130 -5.36 -5.65 15.14
CA GLN A 130 -6.43 -6.07 14.26
C GLN A 130 -6.55 -5.13 13.07
N ALA A 131 -6.59 -3.80 13.30
CA ALA A 131 -6.66 -2.83 12.20
C ALA A 131 -5.49 -2.98 11.21
N GLN A 132 -4.27 -3.20 11.72
CA GLN A 132 -3.08 -3.43 10.90
C GLN A 132 -3.20 -4.70 10.06
N TRP A 133 -3.71 -5.79 10.65
CA TRP A 133 -3.90 -7.07 9.95
C TRP A 133 -4.96 -6.96 8.85
N GLU A 134 -6.10 -6.33 9.13
CA GLU A 134 -7.21 -6.19 8.18
C GLU A 134 -6.76 -5.44 6.93
N THR A 135 -6.03 -4.31 7.07
CA THR A 135 -5.53 -3.56 5.91
C THR A 135 -4.41 -4.29 5.16
N ALA A 136 -3.50 -4.97 5.87
CA ALA A 136 -2.39 -5.66 5.24
C ALA A 136 -2.78 -6.96 4.52
N HIS A 137 -3.85 -7.62 4.97
CA HIS A 137 -4.27 -8.91 4.44
C HIS A 137 -5.25 -8.78 3.25
N ASP A 138 -6.35 -8.05 3.44
CA ASP A 138 -7.35 -7.81 2.41
C ASP A 138 -8.13 -6.53 2.74
N TRP A 139 -7.58 -5.40 2.28
CA TRP A 139 -8.19 -4.10 2.54
C TRP A 139 -9.57 -3.94 1.87
N ILE A 140 -9.90 -4.69 0.80
CA ILE A 140 -11.23 -4.63 0.17
C ILE A 140 -12.25 -5.35 1.06
N ALA A 141 -11.90 -6.53 1.59
CA ALA A 141 -12.74 -7.22 2.57
C ALA A 141 -12.91 -6.37 3.84
N ALA A 142 -11.83 -5.75 4.32
CA ALA A 142 -11.87 -4.82 5.45
C ALA A 142 -12.79 -3.63 5.16
N TYR A 143 -12.71 -3.02 3.97
CA TYR A 143 -13.64 -1.96 3.55
C TYR A 143 -15.09 -2.43 3.60
N LYS A 144 -15.37 -3.61 3.02
CA LYS A 144 -16.72 -4.19 3.03
C LYS A 144 -17.25 -4.39 4.46
N ARG A 145 -16.38 -4.76 5.38
CA ARG A 145 -16.70 -4.99 6.80
C ARG A 145 -16.91 -3.70 7.60
N TYR A 146 -16.06 -2.69 7.42
CA TYR A 146 -16.01 -1.53 8.32
C TYR A 146 -16.63 -0.26 7.74
N VAL A 147 -16.76 -0.17 6.41
CA VAL A 147 -17.27 1.00 5.68
C VAL A 147 -18.58 0.68 4.95
N GLY A 148 -18.60 -0.37 4.13
CA GLY A 148 -19.81 -0.79 3.41
C GLY A 148 -19.54 -1.67 2.19
N SER A 149 -20.56 -2.37 1.69
CA SER A 149 -20.41 -3.43 0.69
C SER A 149 -20.02 -3.00 -0.72
N LYS A 150 -20.06 -1.69 -1.02
CA LYS A 150 -19.75 -1.12 -2.33
C LYS A 150 -18.63 -0.09 -2.23
N GLY A 151 -17.71 -0.12 -3.19
CA GLY A 151 -16.70 0.93 -3.36
C GLY A 151 -17.37 2.31 -3.49
N PRO A 152 -16.67 3.39 -3.11
CA PRO A 152 -17.21 4.74 -3.17
C PRO A 152 -17.63 5.07 -4.60
N VAL A 153 -18.81 5.65 -4.79
CA VAL A 153 -19.20 6.19 -6.10
C VAL A 153 -18.33 7.43 -6.36
N SER A 154 -17.63 7.45 -7.50
CA SER A 154 -16.95 8.66 -7.97
C SER A 154 -18.01 9.75 -8.14
N ARG A 155 -17.82 10.89 -7.44
CA ARG A 155 -18.62 12.09 -7.70
C ARG A 155 -18.32 12.66 -9.08
#